data_AF-A5DD72-F1
#
_entry.id   AF-A5DD72-F1
#
_cell.length_a   1.000
_cell.length_b   1.000
_cell.length_c   1.000
_cell.angle_alpha   90.00
_cell.angle_beta   90.00
_cell.angle_gamma   90.00
#
_symmetry.space_group_name_H-M   'P 1'
#
loop_
_entity.id
_entity.type
_entity.pdbx_description
1 polymer ?
#
loop_
_entity_poly.entity_id
_entity_poly.type
_entity_poly.pdbx_seq_one_letter_code
_entity_poly.pdbx_strand_id
1 'polypeptide(L)'
;MLPCSVTLNIPFQTEKQAVIAKRSLEPDPILKANELAVEYIAEDSSLICKFTGVNDRALRVAISSVIDNLKTVVECMDEFER
;
A
#
# COMPACT_ATOMS: atom_id res chain seq x y z
N MET A 1 19.97 -5.12 3.17
CA MET A 1 18.65 -5.07 3.82
C MET A 1 18.52 -3.73 4.51
N LEU A 2 17.40 -3.03 4.32
CA LEU A 2 17.10 -1.79 5.04
C LEU A 2 16.77 -2.12 6.52
N PRO A 3 17.16 -1.28 7.48
CA PRO A 3 17.11 -1.61 8.91
C PRO A 3 15.69 -1.61 9.51
N CYS A 4 14.77 -0.82 8.95
CA CYS A 4 13.43 -0.67 9.50
C CYS A 4 12.38 -1.30 8.55
N SER A 5 11.40 -2.00 9.12
CA SER A 5 10.30 -2.60 8.35
C SER A 5 8.96 -2.49 9.07
N VAL A 6 7.88 -2.24 8.31
CA VAL A 6 6.49 -2.23 8.80
C VAL A 6 5.60 -2.94 7.79
N THR A 7 4.63 -3.73 8.26
CA THR A 7 3.64 -4.39 7.41
C THR A 7 2.25 -3.89 7.78
N LEU A 8 1.46 -3.50 6.77
CA LEU A 8 0.03 -3.20 6.91
C LEU A 8 -0.77 -4.29 6.22
N ASN A 9 -1.86 -4.72 6.87
CA ASN A 9 -2.84 -5.65 6.32
C ASN A 9 -4.20 -4.94 6.28
N ILE A 10 -4.72 -4.72 5.08
CA ILE A 10 -5.98 -4.02 4.85
C ILE A 10 -6.99 -5.03 4.28
N PRO A 11 -8.03 -5.39 5.04
CA PRO A 11 -9.09 -6.27 4.55
C PRO A 11 -10.04 -5.49 3.62
N PHE A 12 -10.42 -6.15 2.53
CA PHE A 12 -11.47 -5.75 1.59
C PHE A 12 -12.64 -6.73 1.65
N GLN A 13 -13.78 -6.37 1.07
CA GLN A 13 -14.96 -7.23 1.06
C GLN A 13 -14.80 -8.41 0.10
N THR A 14 -14.02 -8.24 -0.98
CA THR A 14 -13.79 -9.27 -1.99
C THR A 14 -12.33 -9.32 -2.42
N GLU A 15 -11.88 -10.48 -2.89
CA GLU A 15 -10.56 -10.63 -3.53
C GLU A 15 -10.39 -9.67 -4.72
N LYS A 16 -11.45 -9.46 -5.50
CA LYS A 16 -11.44 -8.53 -6.63
C LYS A 16 -11.07 -7.11 -6.20
N GLN A 17 -11.65 -6.62 -5.10
CA GLN A 17 -11.33 -5.29 -4.55
C GLN A 17 -9.86 -5.22 -4.10
N ALA A 18 -9.35 -6.24 -3.39
CA ALA A 18 -7.94 -6.30 -2.98
C ALA A 18 -6.99 -6.26 -4.19
N VAL A 19 -7.30 -7.01 -5.26
CA VAL A 19 -6.52 -7.02 -6.50
C VAL A 19 -6.58 -5.67 -7.23
N ILE A 20 -7.74 -5.02 -7.27
CA ILE A 20 -7.88 -3.67 -7.85
C ILE A 20 -7.04 -2.68 -7.04
N ALA A 21 -7.14 -2.69 -5.71
CA ALA A 21 -6.38 -1.78 -4.86
C ALA A 21 -4.87 -1.93 -5.04
N LYS A 22 -4.38 -3.18 -5.07
CA LYS A 22 -2.98 -3.48 -5.41
C LYS A 22 -2.57 -2.83 -6.73
N ARG A 23 -3.34 -3.07 -7.80
CA ARG A 23 -3.02 -2.58 -9.15
C ARG A 23 -3.13 -1.06 -9.27
N SER A 24 -3.94 -0.40 -8.44
CA SER A 24 -4.03 1.04 -8.37
C SER A 24 -2.84 1.68 -7.65
N LEU A 25 -2.20 0.96 -6.72
CA LEU A 25 -1.06 1.43 -5.91
C LEU A 25 0.31 1.04 -6.47
N GLU A 26 0.42 -0.07 -7.21
CA GLU A 26 1.66 -0.51 -7.88
C GLU A 26 2.29 0.51 -8.86
N PRO A 27 1.52 1.30 -9.64
CA PRO A 27 2.07 2.26 -10.61
C PRO A 27 2.72 3.48 -9.97
N ASP A 28 2.78 3.56 -8.64
CA ASP A 28 3.57 4.54 -7.89
C ASP A 28 4.94 3.91 -7.50
N PRO A 29 5.92 3.84 -8.42
CA PRO A 29 7.30 3.59 -8.02
C PRO A 29 7.82 4.87 -7.37
N ILE A 30 7.56 5.06 -6.08
CA ILE A 30 8.14 6.21 -5.38
C ILE A 30 8.91 5.74 -4.15
N LEU A 31 10.20 6.10 -4.19
CA LEU A 31 11.01 6.70 -3.13
C LEU A 31 12.36 6.00 -3.10
N LYS A 32 13.26 6.44 -4.00
CA LYS A 32 14.71 6.11 -4.03
C LYS A 32 15.01 4.71 -3.48
N ALA A 33 15.16 3.70 -4.34
CA ALA A 33 15.39 2.30 -3.93
C ALA A 33 16.48 2.06 -2.86
N ASN A 34 17.37 3.02 -2.63
CA ASN A 34 18.40 3.00 -1.58
C ASN A 34 17.93 3.51 -0.20
N GLU A 35 16.76 4.15 -0.10
CA GLU A 35 16.23 4.78 1.11
C GLU A 35 14.91 4.14 1.58
N LEU A 36 14.06 3.68 0.65
CA LEU A 36 12.77 3.08 0.94
C LEU A 36 12.36 2.08 -0.16
N ALA A 37 11.64 1.02 0.22
CA ALA A 37 10.88 0.18 -0.71
C ALA A 37 9.51 -0.19 -0.11
N VAL A 38 8.51 -0.35 -0.97
CA VAL A 38 7.20 -0.90 -0.62
C VAL A 38 6.87 -2.05 -1.56
N GLU A 39 6.36 -3.15 -1.00
CA GLU A 39 5.86 -4.31 -1.76
C GLU A 39 4.36 -4.46 -1.49
N TYR A 40 3.57 -4.58 -2.56
CA TYR A 40 2.12 -4.78 -2.50
C TYR A 40 1.77 -6.21 -2.91
N ILE A 41 1.07 -6.93 -2.02
CA ILE A 41 0.61 -8.29 -2.24
C ILE A 41 -0.89 -8.32 -2.01
N ALA A 42 -1.65 -8.91 -2.94
CA ALA A 42 -3.04 -9.25 -2.71
C ALA A 42 -3.09 -10.75 -2.40
N GLU A 43 -3.64 -11.10 -1.23
CA GLU A 43 -3.81 -12.47 -0.76
C GLU A 43 -5.25 -12.59 -0.23
N ASP A 44 -6.03 -13.50 -0.82
CA ASP A 44 -7.48 -13.58 -0.62
C ASP A 44 -8.15 -12.19 -0.77
N SER A 45 -8.95 -11.78 0.22
CA SER A 45 -9.58 -10.46 0.27
C SER A 45 -8.75 -9.42 1.03
N SER A 46 -7.43 -9.60 1.16
CA SER A 46 -6.54 -8.68 1.88
C SER A 46 -5.47 -8.09 0.97
N LEU A 47 -5.23 -6.78 1.14
CA LEU A 47 -4.04 -6.10 0.61
C LEU A 47 -2.98 -6.03 1.71
N ILE A 48 -1.81 -6.59 1.44
CA ILE A 48 -0.64 -6.58 2.30
C ILE A 48 0.37 -5.59 1.71
N CYS A 49 0.72 -4.56 2.47
CA CYS A 49 1.73 -3.57 2.12
C CYS A 49 2.96 -3.74 3.03
N LYS A 50 4.10 -4.15 2.48
CA LYS A 50 5.35 -4.32 3.22
C LYS A 50 6.29 -3.16 2.93
N PHE A 51 6.53 -2.34 3.93
CA PHE A 51 7.42 -1.18 3.86
C PHE A 51 8.78 -1.54 4.44
N THR A 52 9.85 -1.10 3.78
CA THR A 52 11.22 -1.15 4.30
C THR A 52 11.89 0.21 4.09
N GLY A 53 12.68 0.67 5.07
CA GLY A 53 13.24 2.02 5.05
C GLY A 53 14.52 2.18 5.87
N VAL A 54 15.27 3.25 5.59
CA VAL A 54 16.53 3.57 6.30
C VAL A 54 16.33 4.09 7.73
N ASN A 55 15.15 4.63 8.05
CA ASN A 55 14.79 5.11 9.38
C ASN A 55 13.26 5.28 9.51
N ASP A 56 12.79 5.51 10.74
CA ASP A 56 11.36 5.68 11.06
C ASP A 56 10.73 6.87 10.34
N ARG A 57 11.49 7.94 10.10
CA ARG A 57 11.00 9.11 9.38
C ARG A 57 10.65 8.77 7.93
N ALA A 58 11.51 8.01 7.25
CA ALA A 58 11.28 7.56 5.88
C ALA A 58 10.04 6.65 5.80
N LEU A 59 9.94 5.67 6.71
CA LEU A 59 8.77 4.79 6.78
C LEU A 59 7.48 5.57 7.04
N ARG A 60 7.48 6.50 7.99
CA ARG A 60 6.29 7.29 8.32
C ARG A 60 5.78 8.07 7.11
N VAL A 61 6.67 8.76 6.39
CA VAL A 61 6.29 9.55 5.20
C VAL A 61 5.69 8.64 4.13
N ALA A 62 6.32 7.49 3.88
CA ALA A 62 5.83 6.53 2.90
C ALA A 62 4.47 5.94 3.26
N ILE A 63 4.32 5.48 4.50
CA ILE A 63 3.08 4.91 5.01
C ILE A 63 1.94 5.92 4.91
N SER A 64 2.17 7.17 5.32
CA SER A 64 1.17 8.23 5.20
C SER A 64 0.73 8.43 3.75
N SER A 65 1.69 8.52 2.81
CA SER A 65 1.39 8.69 1.39
C SER A 65 0.55 7.53 0.83
N VAL A 66 0.91 6.28 1.16
CA VAL A 66 0.18 5.10 0.70
C VAL A 66 -1.22 5.05 1.28
N ILE A 67 -1.39 5.39 2.56
CA ILE A 67 -2.71 5.43 3.19
C ILE A 67 -3.61 6.50 2.55
N ASP A 68 -3.07 7.67 2.22
CA ASP A 68 -3.86 8.72 1.58
C ASP A 68 -4.29 8.33 0.16
N ASN A 69 -3.39 7.74 -0.64
CA ASN A 69 -3.74 7.19 -1.96
C ASN A 69 -4.78 6.05 -1.85
N LEU A 70 -4.62 5.18 -0.86
CA LEU A 70 -5.55 4.07 -0.60
C LEU A 70 -6.95 4.54 -0.26
N LYS A 71 -7.11 5.63 0.52
CA LYS A 71 -8.43 6.20 0.80
C LYS A 71 -9.15 6.58 -0.49
N THR A 72 -8.46 7.27 -1.41
CA THR A 72 -9.03 7.64 -2.71
C THR A 72 -9.44 6.42 -3.53
N VAL A 73 -8.66 5.34 -3.49
CA VAL A 73 -9.01 4.08 -4.17
C VAL A 73 -10.28 3.46 -3.56
N VAL A 74 -10.40 3.44 -2.24
CA VAL A 74 -11.59 2.91 -1.54
C VAL A 74 -12.81 3.77 -1.81
N GLU A 75 -12.69 5.11 -1.72
CA GLU A 75 -13.77 6.04 -2.07
C GLU A 75 -14.26 5.83 -3.51
N CYS A 76 -13.33 5.62 -4.45
CA CYS A 76 -13.64 5.30 -5.84
C CYS A 76 -14.44 3.98 -5.95
N MET A 77 -14.00 2.91 -5.29
CA MET A 77 -14.73 1.63 -5.27
C MET A 77 -16.17 1.81 -4.76
N ASP A 78 -16.33 2.51 -3.64
CA ASP A 78 -17.63 2.76 -3.02
C ASP A 78 -18.56 3.55 -3.94
N GLU A 79 -18.07 4.51 -4.73
CA GLU A 79 -18.88 5.28 -5.67
C GLU A 79 -19.30 4.46 -6.91
N PHE A 80 -18.47 3.51 -7.38
CA PHE A 80 -18.77 2.69 -8.55
C PHE A 80 -19.57 1.41 -8.25
N GLU A 81 -19.58 0.96 -6.99
CA GLU A 81 -20.37 -0.18 -6.53
C GLU A 81 -21.75 0.22 -5.97
N ARG A 82 -22.11 1.50 -6.06
CA ARG A 82 -23.46 2.02 -5.78
C ARG A 82 -24.51 1.63 -6.82
#